data_AF-A0KHQ4-F1
#
_entry.id   AF-A0KHQ4-F1
#
_cell.length_a   1.000
_cell.length_b   1.000
_cell.length_c   1.000
_cell.angle_alpha   90.00
_cell.angle_beta   90.00
_cell.angle_gamma   90.00
#
_symmetry.space_group_name_H-M   'P 1'
#
loop_
_entity.id
_entity.type
_entity.pdbx_description
1 polymer ?
#
loop_
_entity_poly.entity_id
_entity_poly.type
_entity_poly.pdbx_seq_one_letter_code
_entity_poly.pdbx_strand_id
1 'polypeptide(L)'
;MKSLPLVGGALLALLLSLPASAGAMRCKNALITEGDSTAEMLLKCGEPMLREELTRNEENQFGNLMQVKYGERWTYNFGKNEFMRFVTVRNGVITDIENGPRGE
;
A
#
# COMPACT_ATOMS: atom_id res chain seq x y z
N MET A 1 32.85 2.18 -53.86
CA MET A 1 33.56 2.65 -52.65
C MET A 1 32.71 3.78 -52.08
N LYS A 2 32.08 3.77 -50.90
CA LYS A 2 32.02 2.87 -49.74
C LYS A 2 30.58 2.94 -49.22
N SER A 3 30.00 1.78 -48.90
CA SER A 3 28.74 1.61 -48.18
C SER A 3 28.90 2.03 -46.71
N LEU A 4 28.02 2.90 -46.22
CA LEU A 4 27.94 3.25 -44.79
C LEU A 4 27.02 2.23 -44.09
N PRO A 5 27.44 1.57 -42.99
CA PRO A 5 26.66 0.48 -42.43
C PRO A 5 25.43 1.01 -41.69
N LEU A 6 24.29 0.42 -42.03
CA LEU A 6 22.98 0.55 -41.39
C LEU A 6 23.00 -0.17 -40.02
N VAL A 7 23.89 0.19 -39.09
CA VAL A 7 24.01 -0.50 -37.80
C VAL A 7 24.43 0.47 -36.70
N GLY A 8 23.55 1.40 -36.32
CA GLY A 8 23.87 2.39 -35.28
C GLY A 8 22.68 2.93 -34.50
N GLY A 9 21.50 2.30 -34.60
CA GLY A 9 20.26 2.85 -34.04
C GLY A 9 19.40 1.84 -33.27
N ALA A 10 19.97 0.73 -32.81
CA ALA A 10 19.21 -0.33 -32.15
C ALA A 10 19.56 -0.52 -30.65
N LEU A 11 20.30 0.41 -30.04
CA LEU A 11 20.90 0.17 -28.73
C LEU A 11 20.61 1.28 -27.70
N LEU A 12 19.37 1.79 -27.59
CA LEU A 12 19.03 2.67 -26.46
C LEU A 12 17.52 2.73 -26.15
N ALA A 13 16.89 1.61 -25.83
CA ALA A 13 15.60 1.63 -25.14
C ALA A 13 15.31 0.31 -24.39
N LEU A 14 16.27 -0.21 -23.62
CA LEU A 14 15.91 -1.07 -22.49
C LEU A 14 15.39 -0.16 -21.38
N LEU A 15 14.12 0.24 -21.51
CA LEU A 15 13.37 0.85 -20.42
C LEU A 15 13.37 -0.17 -19.27
N LEU A 16 14.19 0.10 -18.26
CA LEU A 16 14.21 -0.64 -17.00
C LEU A 16 12.82 -0.56 -16.38
N SER A 17 12.01 -1.59 -16.58
CA SER A 17 10.77 -1.79 -15.84
C SER A 17 11.14 -2.08 -14.40
N LEU A 18 11.28 -1.04 -13.59
CA LEU A 18 11.42 -1.17 -12.15
C LEU A 18 10.16 -1.88 -11.62
N PRO A 19 10.29 -2.99 -10.88
CA PRO A 19 9.13 -3.62 -10.26
C PRO A 19 8.54 -2.63 -9.24
N ALA A 20 7.32 -2.19 -9.48
CA ALA A 20 6.52 -1.51 -8.47
C ALA A 20 5.99 -2.58 -7.51
N SER A 21 6.56 -2.69 -6.32
CA SER A 21 6.02 -3.54 -5.27
C SER A 21 4.88 -2.78 -4.59
N ALA A 22 3.64 -3.09 -4.95
CA ALA A 22 2.47 -2.71 -4.17
C ALA A 22 2.16 -3.85 -3.19
N GLY A 23 1.93 -3.51 -1.93
CA GLY A 23 1.40 -4.43 -0.94
C GLY A 23 0.04 -4.98 -1.39
N ALA A 24 -0.23 -6.24 -1.04
CA ALA A 24 -1.48 -6.91 -1.38
C ALA A 24 -1.96 -7.80 -0.23
N MET A 25 -3.27 -7.85 -0.03
CA MET A 25 -3.91 -8.78 0.88
C MET A 25 -5.04 -9.55 0.19
N ARG A 26 -5.16 -10.84 0.52
CA ARG A 26 -6.22 -11.70 0.01
C ARG A 26 -7.32 -11.83 1.06
N CYS A 27 -8.55 -11.60 0.64
CA CYS A 27 -9.76 -11.79 1.44
C CYS A 27 -10.62 -12.85 0.76
N LYS A 28 -10.50 -14.12 1.22
CA LYS A 28 -11.13 -15.28 0.57
C LYS A 28 -10.72 -15.35 -0.92
N ASN A 29 -11.65 -15.08 -1.82
CA ASN A 29 -11.44 -15.14 -3.27
C ASN A 29 -11.11 -13.77 -3.89
N ALA A 30 -11.09 -12.69 -3.08
CA ALA A 30 -10.80 -11.35 -3.54
C ALA A 30 -9.36 -10.94 -3.19
N LEU A 31 -8.79 -10.06 -4.02
CA LEU A 31 -7.53 -9.37 -3.76
C LEU A 31 -7.83 -7.90 -3.49
N ILE A 32 -7.11 -7.35 -2.52
CA ILE A 32 -7.05 -5.93 -2.20
C ILE A 32 -5.61 -5.49 -2.34
N THR A 33 -5.40 -4.35 -2.97
CA THR A 33 -4.09 -3.74 -3.20
C THR A 33 -4.06 -2.29 -2.76
N GLU A 34 -2.87 -1.72 -2.62
CA GLU A 34 -2.72 -0.27 -2.51
C GLU A 34 -3.45 0.46 -3.65
N GLY A 35 -4.09 1.59 -3.31
CA GLY A 35 -4.93 2.37 -4.22
C GLY A 35 -6.42 1.99 -4.19
N ASP A 36 -6.78 0.80 -3.71
CA ASP A 36 -8.19 0.42 -3.55
C ASP A 36 -8.86 1.30 -2.49
N SER A 37 -10.17 1.51 -2.64
CA SER A 37 -10.97 2.27 -1.68
C SER A 37 -11.30 1.45 -0.43
N THR A 38 -11.54 2.11 0.70
CA THR A 38 -12.07 1.46 1.90
C THR A 38 -13.44 0.80 1.65
N ALA A 39 -14.27 1.37 0.77
CA ALA A 39 -15.55 0.78 0.40
C ALA A 39 -15.37 -0.56 -0.30
N GLU A 40 -14.44 -0.64 -1.26
CA GLU A 40 -14.10 -1.88 -1.94
C GLU A 40 -13.50 -2.92 -0.99
N MET A 41 -12.61 -2.49 -0.10
CA MET A 41 -12.07 -3.34 0.96
C MET A 41 -13.17 -3.90 1.86
N LEU A 42 -14.11 -3.07 2.32
CA LEU A 42 -15.23 -3.53 3.14
C LEU A 42 -16.16 -4.49 2.39
N LEU A 43 -16.44 -4.24 1.10
CA LEU A 43 -17.26 -5.14 0.28
C LEU A 43 -16.60 -6.52 0.09
N LYS A 44 -15.28 -6.55 -0.10
CA LYS A 44 -14.52 -7.78 -0.37
C LYS A 44 -14.11 -8.54 0.91
N CYS A 45 -13.72 -7.82 1.96
CA CYS A 45 -13.13 -8.38 3.18
C CYS A 45 -14.07 -8.38 4.37
N GLY A 46 -15.11 -7.53 4.38
CA GLY A 46 -15.91 -7.25 5.55
C GLY A 46 -15.23 -6.28 6.51
N GLU A 47 -15.81 -6.14 7.69
CA GLU A 47 -15.30 -5.29 8.77
C GLU A 47 -13.94 -5.79 9.30
N PRO A 48 -12.98 -4.89 9.57
CA PRO A 48 -11.73 -5.27 10.24
C PRO A 48 -11.97 -5.64 11.70
N MET A 49 -11.03 -6.36 12.29
CA MET A 49 -11.02 -6.67 13.72
C MET A 49 -10.78 -5.41 14.57
N LEU A 50 -9.93 -4.51 14.08
CA LEU A 50 -9.56 -3.28 14.79
C LEU A 50 -9.33 -2.13 13.79
N ARG A 51 -9.69 -0.90 14.20
CA ARG A 51 -9.34 0.34 13.52
C ARG A 51 -8.67 1.27 14.53
N GLU A 52 -7.49 1.76 14.20
CA GLU A 52 -6.69 2.65 15.05
C GLU A 52 -6.44 3.95 14.31
N GLU A 53 -6.54 5.08 15.01
CA GLU A 53 -6.14 6.36 14.44
C GLU A 53 -4.62 6.48 14.42
N LEU A 54 -4.08 6.80 13.26
CA LEU A 54 -2.66 7.10 13.14
C LEU A 54 -2.46 8.60 13.30
N THR A 55 -1.67 8.96 14.30
CA THR A 55 -1.37 10.35 14.65
C THR A 55 0.13 10.60 14.63
N ARG A 56 0.51 11.87 14.42
CA ARG A 56 1.90 12.33 14.54
C ARG A 56 1.93 13.71 15.16
N ASN A 57 3.08 14.08 15.72
CA ASN A 57 3.30 15.44 16.21
C ASN A 57 3.71 16.34 15.04
N GLU A 58 3.06 17.49 14.91
CA GLU A 58 3.40 18.56 13.98
C GLU A 58 3.50 19.89 14.72
N GLU A 59 4.41 20.75 14.28
CA GLU A 59 4.54 22.11 14.79
C GLU A 59 3.60 23.04 14.03
N ASN A 60 2.76 23.80 14.74
CA ASN A 60 1.88 24.79 14.12
C ASN A 60 2.63 26.09 13.79
N GLN A 61 1.97 27.01 13.10
CA GLN A 61 2.52 28.33 12.72
C GLN A 61 3.00 29.20 13.90
N PHE A 62 2.70 28.82 15.14
CA PHE A 62 3.07 29.53 16.36
C PHE A 62 4.17 28.80 17.17
N GLY A 63 4.75 27.72 16.63
CA GLY A 63 5.81 26.96 17.30
C GLY A 63 5.33 25.92 18.32
N ASN A 64 4.03 25.63 18.38
CA ASN A 64 3.49 24.65 19.34
C ASN A 64 3.38 23.27 18.68
N LEU A 65 3.82 22.23 19.39
CA LEU A 65 3.61 20.85 18.99
C LEU A 65 2.16 20.44 19.19
N MET A 66 1.56 19.88 18.16
CA MET A 66 0.19 19.37 18.15
C MET A 66 0.14 17.95 17.59
N GLN A 67 -0.73 17.12 18.13
CA GLN A 67 -1.00 15.79 17.57
C GLN A 67 -2.05 15.92 16.47
N VAL A 68 -1.70 15.50 15.26
CA VAL A 68 -2.62 15.50 14.10
C VAL A 68 -2.88 14.08 13.62
N LYS A 69 -4.14 13.78 13.27
CA LYS A 69 -4.52 12.53 12.60
C LYS A 69 -4.12 12.63 11.13
N TYR A 70 -3.34 11.66 10.66
CA TYR A 70 -2.92 11.59 9.26
C TYR A 70 -3.46 10.36 8.52
N GLY A 71 -4.10 9.43 9.24
CA GLY A 71 -4.67 8.23 8.66
C GLY A 71 -5.23 7.29 9.71
N GLU A 72 -5.46 6.05 9.29
CA GLU A 72 -5.94 4.97 10.13
C GLU A 72 -5.18 3.69 9.81
N ARG A 73 -5.02 2.82 10.80
CA ARG A 73 -4.56 1.44 10.60
C ARG A 73 -5.73 0.51 10.85
N TRP A 74 -6.05 -0.31 9.87
CA TRP A 74 -7.10 -1.32 9.94
C TRP A 74 -6.44 -2.70 10.03
N THR A 75 -6.87 -3.51 10.97
CA THR A 75 -6.28 -4.83 11.23
C THR A 75 -7.26 -5.93 10.88
N TYR A 76 -6.84 -6.83 9.99
CA TYR A 76 -7.56 -8.05 9.64
C TYR A 76 -6.83 -9.28 10.20
N ASN A 77 -7.56 -10.12 10.92
CA ASN A 77 -7.09 -11.39 11.45
C ASN A 77 -7.70 -12.56 10.64
N PHE A 78 -6.84 -13.41 10.07
CA PHE A 78 -7.24 -14.58 9.28
C PHE A 78 -6.98 -15.92 10.01
N GLY A 79 -6.72 -15.87 11.31
CA GLY A 79 -6.49 -17.00 12.20
C GLY A 79 -5.02 -17.39 12.35
N LYS A 80 -4.72 -18.24 13.32
CA LYS A 80 -3.37 -18.66 13.75
C LYS A 80 -2.35 -19.09 12.70
N ASN A 81 -2.82 -19.60 11.55
CA ASN A 81 -1.93 -20.09 10.50
C ASN A 81 -1.54 -19.00 9.48
N GLU A 82 -2.15 -17.82 9.59
CA GLU A 82 -1.96 -16.69 8.69
C GLU A 82 -1.35 -15.51 9.46
N PHE A 83 -0.57 -14.68 8.76
CA PHE A 83 -0.21 -13.37 9.30
C PHE A 83 -1.44 -12.48 9.27
N MET A 84 -1.64 -11.67 10.32
CA MET A 84 -2.58 -10.56 10.25
C MET A 84 -2.18 -9.59 9.14
N ARG A 85 -3.11 -8.77 8.68
CA ARG A 85 -2.81 -7.67 7.76
C ARG A 85 -3.08 -6.35 8.45
N PHE A 86 -2.07 -5.51 8.45
CA PHE A 86 -2.17 -4.11 8.85
C PHE A 86 -2.30 -3.29 7.58
N VAL A 87 -3.40 -2.56 7.46
CA VAL A 87 -3.73 -1.77 6.28
C VAL A 87 -3.75 -0.30 6.68
N THR A 88 -2.85 0.49 6.11
CA THR A 88 -2.83 1.93 6.35
C THR A 88 -3.77 2.61 5.36
N VAL A 89 -4.79 3.28 5.89
CA VAL A 89 -5.78 4.04 5.12
C VAL A 89 -5.52 5.53 5.29
N ARG A 90 -5.52 6.27 4.18
CA ARG A 90 -5.52 7.75 4.19
C ARG A 90 -6.61 8.25 3.26
N ASN A 91 -7.46 9.14 3.76
CA ASN A 91 -8.58 9.73 3.01
C ASN A 91 -9.46 8.70 2.27
N GLY A 92 -9.71 7.55 2.92
CA GLY A 92 -10.54 6.48 2.35
C GLY A 92 -9.85 5.61 1.29
N VAL A 93 -8.54 5.75 1.10
CA VAL A 93 -7.74 4.96 0.15
C VAL A 93 -6.68 4.17 0.89
N ILE A 94 -6.44 2.93 0.47
CA ILE A 94 -5.36 2.11 0.99
C ILE A 94 -4.03 2.63 0.47
N THR A 95 -3.12 2.91 1.38
CA THR A 95 -1.81 3.48 1.06
C THR A 95 -0.64 2.57 1.41
N ASP A 96 -0.88 1.54 2.23
CA ASP A 96 0.14 0.55 2.59
C ASP A 96 -0.53 -0.71 3.13
N ILE A 97 0.07 -1.87 2.88
CA ILE A 97 -0.39 -3.18 3.38
C ILE A 97 0.81 -3.97 3.87
N GLU A 98 0.82 -4.25 5.17
CA GLU A 98 1.92 -4.94 5.84
C GLU A 98 1.44 -6.23 6.53
N ASN A 99 2.36 -7.19 6.69
CA ASN A 99 2.13 -8.36 7.53
C ASN A 99 2.30 -7.98 9.01
N GLY A 100 1.28 -8.25 9.80
CA GLY A 100 1.37 -8.22 11.27
C GLY A 100 1.89 -9.53 11.85
N PRO A 101 1.79 -9.72 13.17
CA PRO A 101 2.03 -11.02 13.81
C PRO A 101 1.02 -12.06 13.30
N ARG A 102 1.28 -13.33 13.60
CA ARG A 102 0.31 -14.40 13.33
C ARG A 102 -0.98 -14.13 14.11
N GLY A 103 -2.11 -14.47 13.49
CA GLY A 103 -3.41 -14.38 14.15
C GLY A 103 -3.50 -15.29 15.37
N GLU A 104 -4.58 -15.12 16.13
CA GLU A 104 -5.05 -16.08 17.14
C GLU A 104 -6.12 -17.02 16.57
#